data_AF-A0A1E1XJV0-F1
#
_entry.id   AF-A0A1E1XJV0-F1
#
_cell.length_a   1.000
_cell.length_b   1.000
_cell.length_c   1.000
_cell.angle_alpha   90.00
_cell.angle_beta   90.00
_cell.angle_gamma   90.00
#
_symmetry.space_group_name_H-M   'P 1'
#
loop_
_entity.id
_entity.type
_entity.pdbx_description
1 polymer ?
#
loop_
_entity_poly.entity_id
_entity_poly.type
_entity_poly.pdbx_seq_one_letter_code
_entity_poly.pdbx_strand_id
1 'polypeptide(L)'
;GLQLSEEEQKTRLCCAFGEYAHCVRTAVQVKCSTDRNALIESIIQQTLDFIGLHCDNYYYGSSLCSAAPSLTSTVTVVLALTAVSAVLTGWH
;
A
#
# COMPACT_ATOMS: atom_id res chain seq x y z
N GLY A 1 -23.69 7.49 -11.78
CA GLY A 1 -22.37 7.15 -11.23
C GLY A 1 -21.44 8.29 -11.57
N LEU A 2 -20.66 8.79 -10.60
CA LEU A 2 -19.67 9.84 -10.86
C LEU A 2 -18.61 9.28 -11.82
N GLN A 3 -18.51 9.87 -13.01
CA GLN A 3 -17.41 9.64 -13.93
C GLN A 3 -16.19 10.33 -13.34
N LEU A 4 -15.14 9.56 -13.04
CA LEU A 4 -13.86 10.10 -12.64
C LEU A 4 -13.22 10.78 -13.85
N SER A 5 -12.51 11.87 -13.62
CA SER A 5 -11.63 12.45 -14.65
C SER A 5 -10.52 11.47 -15.03
N GLU A 6 -9.96 11.61 -16.23
CA GLU A 6 -8.83 10.79 -16.68
C GLU A 6 -7.62 10.90 -15.74
N GLU A 7 -7.40 12.10 -15.18
CA GLU A 7 -6.36 12.37 -14.17
C GLU A 7 -6.58 11.62 -12.86
N GLU A 8 -7.83 11.58 -12.36
CA GLU A 8 -8.18 10.81 -11.16
C GLU A 8 -8.05 9.31 -11.39
N GLN A 9 -8.45 8.82 -12.57
CA GLN A 9 -8.33 7.41 -12.94
C GLN A 9 -6.85 6.99 -13.05
N LYS A 10 -6.03 7.80 -13.72
CA LYS A 10 -4.58 7.62 -13.79
C LYS A 10 -3.96 7.59 -12.40
N THR A 11 -4.28 8.58 -11.56
CA THR A 11 -3.75 8.68 -10.20
C THR A 11 -4.10 7.43 -9.39
N ARG A 12 -5.37 7.00 -9.39
CA ARG A 12 -5.79 5.78 -8.71
C ARG A 12 -5.03 4.55 -9.19
N LEU A 13 -4.90 4.36 -10.50
CA LEU A 13 -4.25 3.20 -11.08
C LEU A 13 -2.75 3.18 -10.73
N CYS A 14 -2.06 4.30 -10.94
CA CYS A 14 -0.63 4.42 -10.66
C CYS A 14 -0.33 4.19 -9.17
N CYS A 15 -1.14 4.75 -8.27
CA CYS A 15 -0.95 4.55 -6.83
C CYS A 15 -1.20 3.11 -6.40
N ALA A 16 -2.29 2.49 -6.87
CA ALA A 16 -2.57 1.08 -6.58
C ALA A 16 -1.45 0.16 -7.08
N PHE A 17 -0.89 0.47 -8.26
CA PHE A 17 0.25 -0.27 -8.78
C PHE A 17 1.53 -0.04 -7.95
N GLY A 18 1.79 1.20 -7.51
CA GLY A 18 2.92 1.52 -6.62
C GLY A 18 2.86 0.74 -5.30
N GLU A 19 1.69 0.64 -4.67
CA GLU A 19 1.47 -0.18 -3.47
C GLU A 19 1.66 -1.68 -3.75
N TYR A 20 1.09 -2.18 -4.85
CA TYR A 20 1.26 -3.57 -5.27
C TYR A 20 2.74 -3.92 -5.47
N ALA A 21 3.47 -3.10 -6.24
CA ALA A 21 4.88 -3.31 -6.52
C ALA A 21 5.71 -3.34 -5.24
N HIS A 22 5.45 -2.43 -4.30
CA HIS A 22 6.12 -2.45 -2.99
C HIS A 22 5.82 -3.71 -2.17
N CYS A 23 4.54 -4.12 -2.12
CA CYS A 23 4.12 -5.31 -1.41
C CYS A 23 4.80 -6.58 -1.96
N VAL A 24 4.77 -6.76 -3.28
CA VAL A 24 5.38 -7.93 -3.93
C VAL A 24 6.89 -7.93 -3.74
N ARG A 25 7.58 -6.79 -3.93
CA ARG A 25 9.03 -6.68 -3.66
C ARG A 25 9.37 -7.12 -2.26
N THR A 26 8.65 -6.61 -1.26
CA THR A 26 8.89 -6.93 0.15
C THR A 26 8.68 -8.43 0.42
N ALA A 27 7.58 -8.99 -0.08
CA ALA A 27 7.27 -10.40 0.12
C ALA A 27 8.32 -11.34 -0.49
N VAL A 28 8.78 -11.01 -1.71
CA VAL A 28 9.72 -11.85 -2.46
C VAL A 28 11.13 -11.69 -1.89
N GLN A 29 11.55 -10.47 -1.52
CA GLN A 29 12.84 -10.24 -0.85
C GLN A 29 12.97 -11.05 0.46
N VAL A 30 11.88 -11.18 1.22
CA VAL A 30 11.89 -11.93 2.49
C VAL A 30 11.82 -13.45 2.28
N LYS A 31 11.08 -13.92 1.27
CA LYS A 31 10.72 -15.34 1.14
C LYS A 31 11.39 -16.10 0.01
N CYS A 32 12.07 -15.43 -0.91
CA CYS A 32 12.54 -16.02 -2.15
C CYS A 32 14.04 -15.79 -2.40
N SER A 33 14.60 -16.57 -3.34
CA SER A 33 15.99 -16.44 -3.78
C SER A 33 16.21 -15.22 -4.67
N THR A 34 17.48 -14.85 -4.87
CA THR A 34 17.90 -13.72 -5.72
C THR A 34 17.31 -13.77 -7.14
N ASP A 35 17.29 -14.94 -7.77
CA ASP A 35 16.76 -15.08 -9.14
C ASP A 35 15.27 -14.75 -9.22
N ARG A 36 14.52 -15.10 -8.18
CA ARG A 36 13.08 -14.78 -8.08
C ARG A 36 12.86 -13.30 -7.83
N ASN A 37 13.73 -12.64 -7.05
CA ASN A 37 13.72 -11.19 -6.92
C ASN A 37 13.93 -10.53 -8.29
N ALA A 38 14.92 -10.98 -9.08
CA ALA A 38 15.21 -10.42 -10.39
C ALA A 38 14.07 -10.62 -11.41
N LEU A 39 13.42 -11.78 -11.39
CA LEU A 39 12.23 -12.04 -12.20
C LEU A 39 11.10 -11.07 -11.85
N ILE A 40 10.85 -10.86 -10.56
CA ILE A 40 9.78 -9.97 -10.09
C ILE A 40 10.05 -8.52 -10.44
N GLU A 41 11.28 -8.04 -10.33
CA GLU A 41 11.65 -6.69 -10.80
C GLU A 41 11.38 -6.53 -12.30
N SER A 42 11.70 -7.56 -13.10
CA SER A 42 11.44 -7.54 -14.55
C SER A 42 9.93 -7.47 -14.86
N ILE A 43 9.10 -8.24 -14.13
CA ILE A 43 7.64 -8.23 -14.31
C ILE A 43 7.05 -6.87 -13.91
N ILE A 44 7.50 -6.30 -12.79
CA ILE A 44 7.05 -4.98 -12.34
C ILE A 44 7.41 -3.93 -13.39
N GLN A 45 8.64 -3.95 -13.90
CA GLN A 45 9.08 -2.99 -14.92
C GLN A 45 8.29 -3.13 -16.22
N GLN A 46 8.13 -4.36 -16.74
CA GLN A 46 7.31 -4.60 -17.94
C GLN A 46 5.87 -4.14 -17.77
N THR A 47 5.30 -4.28 -16.56
CA THR A 47 3.95 -3.83 -16.28
C THR A 47 3.87 -2.31 -16.25
N LEU A 48 4.88 -1.61 -15.71
CA LEU A 48 4.98 -0.15 -15.80
C LEU A 48 5.01 0.32 -17.25
N ASP A 49 5.86 -0.31 -18.07
CA ASP A 49 6.01 0.01 -19.48
C ASP A 49 4.69 -0.25 -20.25
N PHE A 50 3.97 -1.33 -19.91
CA PHE A 50 2.69 -1.70 -20.52
C PHE A 50 1.55 -0.75 -20.15
N ILE A 51 1.47 -0.32 -18.89
CA ILE A 51 0.41 0.58 -18.41
C ILE A 51 0.44 1.90 -19.20
N GLY A 52 1.56 2.26 -19.84
CA GLY A 52 1.65 3.35 -20.83
C GLY A 52 1.38 4.74 -20.24
N LEU A 53 1.12 4.80 -18.94
CA LEU A 53 0.95 6.01 -18.15
C LEU A 53 2.27 6.21 -17.40
N HIS A 54 2.84 7.40 -17.54
CA HIS A 54 4.02 7.87 -16.82
C HIS A 54 3.75 7.89 -15.31
N CYS A 55 3.76 6.71 -14.68
CA CYS A 55 3.54 6.51 -13.25
C CYS A 55 4.84 6.72 -12.44
N ASP A 56 5.90 7.25 -13.05
CA ASP A 56 7.25 7.36 -12.47
C ASP A 56 7.25 8.06 -11.11
N ASN A 57 6.32 9.01 -10.90
CA ASN A 57 6.21 9.79 -9.66
C ASN A 57 5.21 9.21 -8.64
N TYR A 58 4.55 8.09 -8.94
CA TYR A 58 3.48 7.50 -8.11
C TYR A 58 3.95 6.25 -7.33
N TYR A 59 5.23 6.20 -6.97
CA TYR A 59 5.80 5.12 -6.18
C TYR A 59 5.18 5.05 -4.77
N TYR A 60 5.35 3.91 -4.08
CA TYR A 60 4.85 3.73 -2.72
C TYR A 60 5.38 4.82 -1.76
N GLY A 61 4.46 5.53 -1.09
CA GLY A 61 4.79 6.66 -0.22
C GLY A 61 4.95 8.00 -0.95
N SER A 62 4.70 8.07 -2.26
CA SER A 62 4.62 9.33 -3.00
C SER A 62 3.51 10.22 -2.45
N SER A 63 3.77 11.53 -2.37
CA SER A 63 2.77 12.54 -1.99
C SER A 63 1.60 12.59 -2.97
N LEU A 64 1.78 12.13 -4.20
CA LEU A 64 0.72 12.02 -5.22
C LEU A 64 -0.30 10.92 -4.89
N CYS A 65 0.09 9.96 -4.03
CA CYS A 65 -0.74 8.84 -3.59
C CYS A 65 -1.26 9.00 -2.17
N SER A 66 -0.89 10.10 -1.49
CA SER A 66 -1.35 10.46 -0.15
C SER A 66 -2.78 11.01 -0.19
N ALA A 67 -3.75 10.17 -0.55
CA ALA A 67 -5.17 10.51 -0.47
C ALA A 67 -6.01 9.30 0.00
N ALA A 68 -5.74 8.85 1.22
CA ALA A 68 -6.75 8.29 2.12
C ALA A 68 -6.23 8.38 3.56
N PRO A 69 -7.02 8.89 4.53
CA PRO A 69 -6.64 8.78 5.94
C PRO A 69 -6.47 7.30 6.26
N SER A 70 -5.28 6.92 6.74
CA SER A 70 -5.01 5.58 7.23
C SER A 70 -5.95 5.29 8.40
N LEU A 71 -6.99 4.49 8.15
CA LEU A 71 -7.89 3.96 9.18
C LEU A 71 -7.15 3.10 10.24
N THR A 72 -5.86 2.83 10.02
CA THR A 72 -5.00 2.05 10.91
C THR A 72 -4.45 2.84 12.11
N SER A 73 -4.59 4.17 12.18
CA SER A 73 -3.98 4.93 13.28
C SER A 73 -4.88 5.20 14.49
N THR A 74 -6.20 5.04 14.38
CA THR A 74 -7.13 5.28 15.50
C THR A 74 -7.69 4.01 16.14
N VAL A 75 -7.74 2.89 15.41
CA VAL A 75 -8.34 1.64 15.94
C VAL A 75 -7.43 0.94 16.96
N THR A 76 -6.10 1.04 16.81
CA THR A 76 -5.14 0.39 17.71
C THR A 76 -5.07 1.04 19.10
N VAL A 77 -5.33 2.34 19.20
CA VAL A 77 -5.30 3.07 20.49
C VAL A 77 -6.57 2.80 21.30
N VAL A 78 -7.74 2.65 20.65
CA VAL A 78 -9.01 2.41 21.34
C VAL A 78 -9.09 1.00 21.92
N LEU A 79 -8.56 -0.01 21.23
CA LEU A 79 -8.52 -1.40 21.74
C LEU A 79 -7.52 -1.59 22.89
N ALA A 80 -6.45 -0.80 22.94
CA ALA A 80 -5.49 -0.86 24.05
C ALA A 80 -6.07 -0.27 25.35
N LEU A 81 -6.98 0.71 25.27
CA LEU A 81 -7.53 1.40 26.44
C LEU A 81 -8.65 0.62 27.15
N THR A 82 -9.42 -0.21 26.44
CA THR A 82 -10.49 -1.03 27.05
C THR A 82 -9.96 -2.27 27.76
N ALA A 83 -8.83 -2.83 27.31
CA ALA A 83 -8.19 -3.96 27.99
C ALA A 83 -7.62 -3.56 29.36
N VAL A 84 -7.05 -2.35 29.49
CA VAL A 84 -6.48 -1.86 30.75
C VAL A 84 -7.57 -1.56 31.80
N SER A 85 -8.75 -1.12 31.38
CA SER A 85 -9.86 -0.83 32.30
C SER A 85 -10.51 -2.10 32.85
N ALA A 86 -10.61 -3.18 32.08
CA ALA A 86 -11.17 -4.46 32.55
C ALA A 86 -10.28 -5.17 33.59
N VAL A 87 -8.95 -5.01 33.50
CA VAL A 87 -8.01 -5.60 34.47
C VAL A 87 -8.05 -4.86 35.81
N LEU A 88 -8.29 -3.54 35.81
CA LEU A 88 -8.30 -2.72 37.03
C LEU A 88 -9.63 -2.80 37.80
N THR A 89 -10.75 -3.09 37.14
CA THR A 89 -12.06 -3.23 37.82
C THR A 89 -12.46 -4.67 38.14
N GLY A 90 -11.70 -5.66 37.66
CA GLY A 90 -11.96 -7.09 37.88
C GLY A 90 -11.31 -7.68 39.14
N TRP A 91 -10.48 -6.91 39.85
CA TRP A 91 -9.91 -7.28 41.16
C TRP A 91 -10.47 -6.36 42.24
N HIS A 92 -11.71 -6.60 42.64
CA HIS A 92 -12.22 -6.27 43.97
C HIS A 92 -13.34 -7.24 44.34
#